data_AF-A0A6J4GVE7-F1
#
_entry.id   AF-A0A6J4GVE7-F1
#
_cell.length_a   1.000
_cell.length_b   1.000
_cell.length_c   1.000
_cell.angle_alpha   90.00
_cell.angle_beta   90.00
_cell.angle_gamma   90.00
#
_symmetry.space_group_name_H-M   'P 1'
#
loop_
_entity.id
_entity.type
_entity.pdbx_description
1 polymer ?
#
loop_
_entity_poly.entity_id
_entity_poly.type
_entity_poly.pdbx_seq_one_letter_code
_entity_poly.pdbx_strand_id
1 'polypeptide(L)'
;MKIKAIILVLICSATVFVSCKKEEKATKFKDKSETKQDIRLDSLALLYKTTNKENTEEIRITAYEPSENDKHFLVGDKNFILVSKYLKEGNEFKLIKKDTLISNEYNYTEIGKESFQKTTIKNQEYILLSIRESYQGTAVTEQTVSFIMLNTQTLKSYTLMYAGEISLRSKQSIDGEFIDSKILDSEPEIKKVLYEFANKSKLIFHISKDENHYTNYVQKWETDNNSINHLANGYSGIPDTIYSTYYKDDLFNFTGDYNKSESIENNNFKIVSFFRGNIIAFDKNKKLYFPIYTETCVTGCDKKIKFVSENSIEVLYHESSENETSIINLDEIIFKN
;
A
#
# COMPACT_ATOMS: atom_id res chain seq x y z
N MET A 1 5.16 -57.26 -59.42
CA MET A 1 5.20 -56.19 -60.44
C MET A 1 5.79 -54.94 -59.77
N LYS A 2 6.97 -54.50 -60.25
CA LYS A 2 7.66 -53.19 -60.09
C LYS A 2 7.56 -52.49 -58.71
N ILE A 3 8.62 -52.51 -57.88
CA ILE A 3 9.75 -51.54 -57.84
C ILE A 3 9.22 -50.10 -57.59
N LYS A 4 9.49 -49.45 -56.46
CA LYS A 4 10.71 -48.65 -56.15
C LYS A 4 10.85 -48.48 -54.62
N ALA A 5 11.93 -48.94 -53.97
CA ALA A 5 13.25 -48.27 -53.81
C ALA A 5 13.16 -47.18 -52.70
N ILE A 6 13.96 -47.04 -51.64
CA ILE A 6 15.34 -47.42 -51.21
C ILE A 6 15.34 -47.14 -49.68
N ILE A 7 15.58 -48.07 -48.75
CA ILE A 7 16.85 -48.61 -48.19
C ILE A 7 17.83 -47.58 -47.59
N LEU A 8 18.38 -47.98 -46.43
CA LEU A 8 19.60 -47.53 -45.71
C LEU A 8 19.43 -46.35 -44.75
N VAL A 9 19.89 -46.34 -43.48
CA VAL A 9 20.58 -47.26 -42.56
C VAL A 9 20.80 -46.40 -41.30
N LEU A 10 20.38 -46.81 -40.09
CA LEU A 10 21.12 -47.62 -39.11
C LEU A 10 22.10 -46.78 -38.25
N ILE A 11 22.13 -47.12 -36.96
CA ILE A 11 23.20 -46.86 -35.96
C ILE A 11 23.09 -45.46 -35.31
N CYS A 12 22.99 -45.26 -33.99
CA CYS A 12 23.46 -46.06 -32.86
C CYS A 12 22.61 -45.81 -31.60
N SER A 13 22.30 -46.93 -30.95
CA SER A 13 21.93 -47.11 -29.55
C SER A 13 22.93 -46.52 -28.55
N ALA A 14 22.43 -45.89 -27.49
CA ALA A 14 22.96 -46.06 -26.13
C ALA A 14 21.94 -45.56 -25.08
N THR A 15 21.46 -46.53 -24.30
CA THR A 15 20.91 -46.48 -22.93
C THR A 15 21.37 -45.27 -22.09
N VAL A 16 20.56 -44.72 -21.18
CA VAL A 16 20.46 -45.21 -19.79
C VAL A 16 19.27 -44.55 -19.07
N PHE A 17 18.44 -45.36 -18.41
CA PHE A 17 17.55 -44.93 -17.32
C PHE A 17 18.40 -44.48 -16.12
N VAL A 18 18.34 -43.21 -15.72
CA VAL A 18 18.61 -42.80 -14.34
C VAL A 18 17.63 -41.71 -13.91
N SER A 19 16.81 -42.10 -12.95
CA SER A 19 16.13 -41.26 -11.96
C SER A 19 17.00 -40.08 -11.51
N CYS A 20 16.62 -38.86 -11.86
CA CYS A 20 17.08 -37.66 -11.16
C CYS A 20 15.96 -37.14 -10.25
N LYS A 21 16.15 -37.43 -8.97
CA LYS A 21 15.62 -36.65 -7.84
C LYS A 21 15.71 -35.16 -8.17
N LYS A 22 14.60 -34.43 -7.97
CA LYS A 22 14.67 -32.97 -7.81
C LYS A 22 15.45 -32.71 -6.51
N GLU A 23 16.73 -32.46 -6.64
CA GLU A 23 17.49 -31.74 -5.63
C GLU A 23 16.90 -30.34 -5.51
N GLU A 24 16.46 -29.98 -4.31
CA GLU A 24 16.33 -28.60 -3.88
C GLU A 24 17.70 -27.92 -4.04
N LYS A 25 17.89 -27.22 -5.16
CA LYS A 25 18.92 -26.20 -5.22
C LYS A 25 18.47 -25.06 -4.33
N ALA A 26 18.94 -25.11 -3.08
CA ALA A 26 19.13 -23.92 -2.27
C ALA A 26 19.99 -22.94 -3.07
N THR A 27 19.32 -22.02 -3.76
CA THR A 27 19.97 -20.88 -4.39
C THR A 27 20.53 -20.01 -3.27
N LYS A 28 21.77 -20.29 -2.87
CA LYS A 28 22.57 -19.34 -2.10
C LYS A 28 22.72 -18.10 -2.97
N PHE A 29 21.86 -17.11 -2.73
CA PHE A 29 22.16 -15.73 -3.07
C PHE A 29 23.45 -15.40 -2.32
N LYS A 30 24.57 -15.42 -3.05
CA LYS A 30 25.78 -14.75 -2.61
C LYS A 30 25.43 -13.28 -2.55
N ASP A 31 25.47 -12.72 -1.34
CA ASP A 31 25.61 -11.29 -1.12
C ASP A 31 26.63 -10.75 -2.11
N LYS A 32 26.15 -9.99 -3.09
CA LYS A 32 27.01 -9.06 -3.81
C LYS A 32 27.31 -7.98 -2.79
N SER A 33 28.54 -8.02 -2.28
CA SER A 33 29.15 -6.94 -1.51
C SER A 33 28.77 -5.60 -2.14
N GLU A 34 27.99 -4.83 -1.39
CA GLU A 34 27.66 -3.46 -1.75
C GLU A 34 28.95 -2.69 -1.98
N THR A 35 29.09 -2.14 -3.18
CA THR A 35 30.08 -1.13 -3.48
C THR A 35 29.84 0.01 -2.49
N LYS A 36 30.78 0.25 -1.57
CA LYS A 36 30.78 1.44 -0.70
C LYS A 36 30.87 2.68 -1.58
N GLN A 37 29.72 3.22 -1.97
CA GLN A 37 29.63 4.56 -2.49
C GLN A 37 29.96 5.51 -1.33
N ASP A 38 31.02 6.28 -1.48
CA ASP A 38 31.50 7.20 -0.45
C ASP A 38 30.54 8.41 -0.43
N ILE A 39 29.45 8.28 0.33
CA ILE A 39 28.44 9.35 0.49
C ILE A 39 29.12 10.53 1.17
N ARG A 40 29.31 11.63 0.44
CA ARG A 40 29.82 12.88 1.01
C ARG A 40 28.84 13.37 2.08
N LEU A 41 29.29 13.53 3.32
CA LEU A 41 28.46 13.98 4.45
C LEU A 41 27.72 15.30 4.16
N ASP A 42 28.29 16.17 3.32
CA ASP A 42 27.73 17.47 2.96
C ASP A 42 26.43 17.38 2.15
N SER A 43 26.10 16.20 1.61
CA SER A 43 24.85 15.93 0.89
C SER A 43 23.69 15.48 1.79
N LEU A 44 23.94 15.31 3.09
CA LEU A 44 22.93 14.80 4.03
C LEU A 44 22.12 15.94 4.65
N ALA A 45 20.80 15.88 4.51
CA ALA A 45 19.89 16.79 5.22
C ALA A 45 19.61 16.29 6.64
N LEU A 46 19.71 17.20 7.62
CA LEU A 46 19.33 16.91 9.00
C LEU A 46 17.80 16.91 9.14
N LEU A 47 17.22 15.73 9.38
CA LEU A 47 15.78 15.56 9.65
C LEU A 47 15.46 15.88 11.11
N TYR A 48 16.17 15.22 12.02
CA TYR A 48 15.92 15.32 13.46
C TYR A 48 17.23 15.26 14.25
N LYS A 49 17.25 15.97 15.38
CA LYS A 49 18.36 16.00 16.32
C LYS A 49 17.84 16.01 17.73
N THR A 50 18.50 15.25 18.61
CA THR A 50 18.22 15.33 20.04
C THR A 50 19.43 14.99 20.89
N THR A 51 19.43 15.47 22.13
CA THR A 51 20.46 15.18 23.12
C THR A 51 19.88 14.43 24.31
N ASN A 52 20.74 13.75 25.05
CA ASN A 52 20.38 13.19 26.36
C ASN A 52 20.26 14.33 27.41
N LYS A 53 19.72 14.00 28.58
CA LYS A 53 19.47 15.00 29.66
C LYS A 53 20.73 15.75 30.10
N GLU A 54 21.88 15.10 30.06
CA GLU A 54 23.17 15.64 30.49
C GLU A 54 23.89 16.43 29.37
N ASN A 55 23.33 16.44 28.15
CA ASN A 55 23.94 17.06 26.97
C ASN A 55 25.36 16.52 26.68
N THR A 56 25.58 15.25 26.99
CA THR A 56 26.83 14.51 26.75
C THR A 56 26.75 13.64 25.50
N GLU A 57 25.55 13.24 25.09
CA GLU A 57 25.31 12.45 23.88
C GLU A 57 24.30 13.14 22.97
N GLU A 58 24.50 13.00 21.66
CA GLU A 58 23.62 13.53 20.61
C GLU A 58 23.27 12.46 19.59
N ILE A 59 22.00 12.39 19.23
CA ILE A 59 21.49 11.56 18.14
C ILE A 59 21.07 12.48 17.00
N ARG A 60 21.52 12.15 15.78
CA ARG A 60 21.09 12.79 14.53
C ARG A 60 20.44 11.76 13.62
N ILE A 61 19.32 12.13 13.02
CA ILE A 61 18.69 11.41 11.93
C ILE A 61 18.83 12.29 10.70
N THR A 62 19.48 11.77 9.66
CA THR A 62 19.80 12.49 8.43
C THR A 62 19.34 11.71 7.23
N ALA A 63 18.98 12.39 6.15
CA ALA A 63 18.57 11.76 4.90
C ALA A 63 19.45 12.17 3.71
N TYR A 64 19.55 11.27 2.75
CA TYR A 64 20.18 11.47 1.44
C TYR A 64 19.09 11.68 0.36
N GLU A 65 19.38 12.50 -0.65
CA GLU A 65 18.47 12.88 -1.74
C GLU A 65 17.11 13.47 -1.31
N PRO A 66 17.08 14.44 -0.37
CA PRO A 66 15.87 15.20 -0.13
C PRO A 66 15.46 16.00 -1.38
N SER A 67 14.16 16.18 -1.57
CA SER A 67 13.62 17.17 -2.50
C SER A 67 14.11 18.57 -2.13
N GLU A 68 14.36 19.40 -3.14
CA GLU A 68 14.80 20.79 -2.96
C GLU A 68 13.84 21.60 -2.07
N ASN A 69 12.54 21.31 -2.13
CA ASN A 69 11.50 22.05 -1.42
C ASN A 69 11.07 21.42 -0.10
N ASP A 70 11.43 20.16 0.15
CA ASP A 70 11.07 19.46 1.38
C ASP A 70 12.09 18.41 1.77
N LYS A 71 12.85 18.71 2.83
CA LYS A 71 13.85 17.79 3.37
C LYS A 71 13.28 16.46 3.89
N HIS A 72 11.96 16.39 4.13
CA HIS A 72 11.28 15.17 4.60
C HIS A 72 10.65 14.36 3.45
N PHE A 73 10.89 14.76 2.20
CA PHE A 73 10.43 14.03 1.04
C PHE A 73 11.64 13.65 0.19
N LEU A 74 11.98 12.36 0.13
CA LEU A 74 13.13 11.85 -0.60
C LEU A 74 12.67 11.33 -1.96
N VAL A 75 13.36 11.77 -3.01
CA VAL A 75 12.91 11.58 -4.41
C VAL A 75 13.98 10.98 -5.32
N GLY A 76 15.19 10.74 -4.80
CA GLY A 76 16.27 10.15 -5.59
C GLY A 76 15.97 8.70 -5.98
N ASP A 77 16.71 8.21 -6.98
CA ASP A 77 16.66 6.79 -7.38
C ASP A 77 17.11 5.86 -6.24
N LYS A 78 17.95 6.38 -5.34
CA LYS A 78 18.38 5.69 -4.14
C LYS A 78 18.33 6.62 -2.94
N ASN A 79 17.54 6.26 -1.94
CA ASN A 79 17.30 7.07 -0.75
C ASN A 79 17.74 6.31 0.50
N PHE A 80 18.39 7.01 1.42
CA PHE A 80 18.78 6.45 2.71
C PHE A 80 18.44 7.39 3.84
N ILE A 81 18.03 6.82 4.97
CA ILE A 81 17.94 7.51 6.24
C ILE A 81 18.97 6.89 7.17
N LEU A 82 19.83 7.75 7.70
CA LEU A 82 20.96 7.38 8.55
C LEU A 82 20.69 7.88 9.96
N VAL A 83 21.02 7.05 10.94
CA VAL A 83 21.04 7.43 12.34
C VAL A 83 22.49 7.46 12.83
N SER A 84 22.86 8.52 13.53
CA SER A 84 24.21 8.73 14.03
C SER A 84 24.19 9.15 15.49
N LYS A 85 25.06 8.54 16.30
CA LYS A 85 25.28 8.86 17.71
C LYS A 85 26.63 9.53 17.88
N TYR A 86 26.64 10.63 18.62
CA TYR A 86 27.81 11.43 18.92
C TYR A 86 28.01 11.53 20.43
N LEU A 87 29.26 11.57 20.86
CA LEU A 87 29.66 11.85 22.24
C LEU A 87 30.33 13.23 22.29
N LYS A 88 30.02 14.00 23.33
CA LYS A 88 30.61 15.31 23.57
C LYS A 88 32.01 15.15 24.13
N GLU A 89 33.00 15.71 23.43
CA GLU A 89 34.39 15.81 23.86
C GLU A 89 34.81 17.28 23.85
N GLY A 90 34.89 17.88 25.04
CA GLY A 90 35.09 19.32 25.17
C GLY A 90 33.90 20.10 24.60
N ASN A 91 34.14 20.92 23.57
CA ASN A 91 33.12 21.73 22.90
C ASN A 91 32.59 21.09 21.60
N GLU A 92 33.07 19.91 21.23
CA GLU A 92 32.73 19.25 19.97
C GLU A 92 32.02 17.92 20.19
N PHE A 93 31.21 17.52 19.21
CA PHE A 93 30.54 16.22 19.19
C PHE A 93 31.25 15.30 18.21
N LYS A 94 31.84 14.22 18.71
CA LYS A 94 32.52 13.20 17.89
C LYS A 94 31.59 12.03 17.61
N LEU A 95 31.55 11.59 16.35
CA LEU A 95 30.75 10.45 15.92
C LEU A 95 31.29 9.17 16.57
N ILE A 96 30.43 8.44 17.29
CA ILE A 96 30.80 7.17 17.94
C ILE A 96 30.07 5.96 17.36
N LYS A 97 28.90 6.17 16.75
CA LYS A 97 28.15 5.10 16.08
C LYS A 97 27.31 5.65 14.95
N LYS A 98 27.16 4.88 13.87
CA LYS A 98 26.29 5.19 12.73
C LYS A 98 25.62 3.90 12.29
N ASP A 99 24.35 4.01 11.89
CA ASP A 99 23.59 2.91 11.31
C ASP A 99 22.65 3.42 10.21
N THR A 100 22.19 2.51 9.37
CA THR A 100 21.23 2.79 8.30
C THR A 100 19.84 2.37 8.78
N LEU A 101 18.94 3.34 8.88
CA LEU A 101 17.56 3.11 9.32
C LEU A 101 16.68 2.62 8.17
N ILE A 102 16.83 3.23 7.00
CA ILE A 102 16.12 2.90 5.76
C ILE A 102 17.11 2.98 4.59
N SER A 103 16.97 2.07 3.64
CA SER A 103 17.77 2.01 2.41
C SER A 103 16.92 1.42 1.29
N ASN A 104 16.44 2.26 0.38
CA ASN A 104 15.55 1.84 -0.70
C ASN A 104 16.01 2.39 -2.04
N GLU A 105 15.56 1.72 -3.10
CA GLU A 105 15.79 2.10 -4.49
C GLU A 105 14.44 2.22 -5.20
N TYR A 106 14.28 3.27 -6.02
CA TYR A 106 13.07 3.54 -6.81
C TYR A 106 11.77 3.75 -5.98
N ASN A 107 11.91 4.30 -4.78
CA ASN A 107 10.80 4.68 -3.91
C ASN A 107 10.83 6.18 -3.59
N TYR A 108 9.66 6.82 -3.64
CA TYR A 108 9.43 8.06 -2.89
C TYR A 108 9.33 7.72 -1.40
N THR A 109 10.00 8.52 -0.56
CA THR A 109 9.99 8.35 0.90
C THR A 109 9.54 9.64 1.57
N GLU A 110 8.39 9.62 2.24
CA GLU A 110 7.85 10.75 3.00
C GLU A 110 8.00 10.49 4.50
N ILE A 111 8.76 11.34 5.19
CA ILE A 111 8.96 11.27 6.64
C ILE A 111 7.93 12.18 7.31
N GLY A 112 7.13 11.63 8.23
CA GLY A 112 6.17 12.43 8.99
C GLY A 112 6.89 13.49 9.83
N LYS A 113 6.80 14.77 9.45
CA LYS A 113 7.50 15.87 10.15
C LYS A 113 7.18 15.92 11.64
N GLU A 114 5.90 15.71 11.97
CA GLU A 114 5.35 15.67 13.33
C GLU A 114 5.50 14.31 14.02
N SER A 115 6.11 13.32 13.35
CA SER A 115 6.19 11.95 13.85
C SER A 115 7.32 11.72 14.85
N PHE A 116 8.31 12.62 14.92
CA PHE A 116 9.43 12.48 15.83
C PHE A 116 8.99 12.67 17.29
N GLN A 117 8.86 11.58 18.03
CA GLN A 117 8.45 11.59 19.44
C GLN A 117 9.45 10.85 20.30
N LYS A 118 9.75 11.38 21.48
CA LYS A 118 10.54 10.64 22.49
C LYS A 118 9.61 9.81 23.36
N THR A 119 10.05 8.62 23.71
CA THR A 119 9.40 7.80 24.73
C THR A 119 10.43 7.05 25.57
N THR A 120 10.02 6.50 26.69
CA THR A 120 10.89 5.75 27.60
C THR A 120 10.21 4.46 28.02
N ILE A 121 10.91 3.33 27.86
CA ILE A 121 10.48 2.02 28.32
C ILE A 121 11.60 1.49 29.23
N LYS A 122 11.27 1.12 30.48
CA LYS A 122 12.25 0.57 31.44
C LYS A 122 13.54 1.39 31.54
N ASN A 123 13.42 2.71 31.66
CA ASN A 123 14.52 3.69 31.70
C ASN A 123 15.40 3.77 30.45
N GLN A 124 15.03 3.10 29.36
CA GLN A 124 15.66 3.26 28.05
C GLN A 124 14.90 4.28 27.23
N GLU A 125 15.59 5.30 26.71
CA GLU A 125 15.03 6.28 25.79
C GLU A 125 14.96 5.73 24.36
N TYR A 126 13.87 6.09 23.68
CA TYR A 126 13.63 5.76 22.28
C TYR A 126 13.12 6.99 21.52
N ILE A 127 13.36 6.98 20.21
CA ILE A 127 12.78 7.92 19.25
C ILE A 127 11.78 7.15 18.39
N LEU A 128 10.55 7.61 18.34
CA LEU A 128 9.52 7.15 17.42
C LEU A 128 9.53 8.04 16.16
N LEU A 129 9.25 7.45 15.01
CA LEU A 129 9.01 8.15 13.75
C LEU A 129 8.15 7.30 12.83
N SER A 130 7.49 7.93 11.85
CA SER A 130 6.74 7.26 10.80
C SER A 130 7.28 7.66 9.43
N ILE A 131 7.40 6.67 8.55
CA ILE A 131 7.89 6.84 7.18
C ILE A 131 6.87 6.21 6.25
N ARG A 132 6.45 6.93 5.22
CA ARG A 132 5.61 6.42 4.15
C ARG A 132 6.47 6.20 2.91
N GLU A 133 6.27 5.06 2.27
CA GLU A 133 7.04 4.65 1.10
C GLU A 133 6.07 4.28 -0.02
N SER A 134 6.33 4.80 -1.22
CA SER A 134 5.59 4.46 -2.44
C SER A 134 6.57 4.27 -3.59
N TYR A 135 6.27 3.36 -4.50
CA TYR A 135 7.10 3.18 -5.70
C TYR A 135 7.04 4.41 -6.61
N GLN A 136 8.13 4.71 -7.30
CA GLN A 136 8.18 5.79 -8.30
C GLN A 136 7.47 5.41 -9.60
N GLY A 137 7.38 4.11 -9.90
CA GLY A 137 6.63 3.58 -11.04
C GLY A 137 5.16 3.33 -10.71
N THR A 138 4.33 3.19 -11.75
CA THR A 138 2.88 2.95 -11.63
C THR A 138 2.48 1.47 -11.63
N ALA A 139 3.44 0.56 -11.79
CA ALA A 139 3.18 -0.87 -11.85
C ALA A 139 2.80 -1.47 -10.50
N VAL A 140 3.21 -0.84 -9.40
CA VAL A 140 2.91 -1.26 -8.03
C VAL A 140 2.15 -0.13 -7.33
N THR A 141 0.92 -0.43 -6.94
CA THR A 141 -0.01 0.50 -6.28
C THR A 141 0.12 0.49 -4.76
N GLU A 142 0.66 -0.60 -4.23
CA GLU A 142 0.89 -0.78 -2.80
C GLU A 142 1.82 0.31 -2.27
N GLN A 143 1.45 0.81 -1.11
CA GLN A 143 2.21 1.75 -0.32
C GLN A 143 2.37 1.19 1.09
N THR A 144 3.43 1.61 1.75
CA THR A 144 3.70 1.18 3.12
C THR A 144 3.89 2.37 4.05
N VAL A 145 3.48 2.21 5.30
CA VAL A 145 3.91 3.06 6.41
C VAL A 145 4.71 2.23 7.39
N SER A 146 5.97 2.60 7.56
CA SER A 146 6.89 2.07 8.56
C SER A 146 6.80 2.93 9.83
N PHE A 147 6.27 2.37 10.91
CA PHE A 147 6.33 2.95 12.26
C PHE A 147 7.55 2.41 12.97
N ILE A 148 8.51 3.29 13.25
CA ILE A 148 9.84 2.90 13.71
C ILE A 148 10.05 3.38 15.14
N MET A 149 10.62 2.51 15.96
CA MET A 149 11.10 2.80 17.31
C MET A 149 12.60 2.55 17.39
N LEU A 150 13.37 3.62 17.54
CA LEU A 150 14.83 3.64 17.57
C LEU A 150 15.35 3.75 19.00
N ASN A 151 16.13 2.77 19.46
CA ASN A 151 16.82 2.82 20.74
C ASN A 151 17.98 3.83 20.67
N THR A 152 17.99 4.86 21.51
CA THR A 152 19.00 5.94 21.45
C THR A 152 20.38 5.51 21.95
N GLN A 153 20.47 4.46 22.77
CA GLN A 153 21.74 3.97 23.29
C GLN A 153 22.44 3.06 22.28
N THR A 154 21.70 2.14 21.67
CA THR A 154 22.23 1.08 20.81
C THR A 154 22.05 1.35 19.32
N LEU A 155 21.21 2.31 18.92
CA LEU A 155 20.74 2.53 17.55
C LEU A 155 19.95 1.36 16.93
N LYS A 156 19.63 0.31 17.71
CA LYS A 156 18.74 -0.76 17.24
C LYS A 156 17.35 -0.20 16.98
N SER A 157 16.77 -0.49 15.82
CA SER A 157 15.42 -0.12 15.44
C SER A 157 14.46 -1.32 15.50
N TYR A 158 13.19 -0.99 15.71
CA TYR A 158 12.06 -1.90 15.64
C TYR A 158 11.00 -1.27 14.74
N THR A 159 10.48 -2.03 13.78
CA THR A 159 9.56 -1.48 12.76
C THR A 159 8.27 -2.27 12.74
N LEU A 160 7.16 -1.57 12.93
CA LEU A 160 5.81 -2.04 12.67
C LEU A 160 5.38 -1.51 11.30
N MET A 161 5.20 -2.40 10.34
CA MET A 161 4.81 -2.03 8.98
C MET A 161 3.29 -2.15 8.80
N TYR A 162 2.73 -1.21 8.06
CA TYR A 162 1.35 -1.21 7.60
C TYR A 162 1.36 -1.05 6.08
N ALA A 163 0.70 -1.94 5.34
CA ALA A 163 0.74 -1.97 3.88
C ALA A 163 -0.66 -2.06 3.30
N GLY A 164 -0.85 -1.41 2.16
CA GLY A 164 -2.12 -1.38 1.44
C GLY A 164 -2.12 -0.33 0.35
N GLU A 165 -3.29 0.22 0.03
CA GLU A 165 -3.45 1.15 -1.08
C GLU A 165 -4.04 2.49 -0.64
N ILE A 166 -3.83 3.53 -1.45
CA ILE A 166 -4.63 4.75 -1.30
C ILE A 166 -6.03 4.45 -1.81
N SER A 167 -7.04 4.69 -0.98
CA SER A 167 -8.44 4.61 -1.39
C SER A 167 -9.04 6.00 -1.59
N LEU A 168 -10.05 6.12 -2.45
CA LEU A 168 -10.79 7.38 -2.62
C LEU A 168 -11.37 7.91 -1.30
N ARG A 169 -11.78 6.98 -0.43
CA ARG A 169 -12.34 7.22 0.91
C ARG A 169 -11.33 7.86 1.87
N SER A 170 -10.04 7.77 1.56
CA SER A 170 -8.98 8.37 2.36
C SER A 170 -7.85 8.91 1.53
N LYS A 171 -7.93 10.21 1.22
CA LYS A 171 -6.93 10.93 0.40
C LYS A 171 -5.49 10.83 0.92
N GLN A 172 -5.31 10.75 2.25
CA GLN A 172 -3.98 10.83 2.88
C GLN A 172 -3.56 9.56 3.62
N SER A 173 -4.49 8.65 3.90
CA SER A 173 -4.17 7.41 4.61
C SER A 173 -4.10 6.22 3.65
N ILE A 174 -3.42 5.18 4.10
CA ILE A 174 -3.40 3.88 3.45
C ILE A 174 -4.56 3.05 4.00
N ASP A 175 -5.31 2.40 3.14
CA ASP A 175 -6.28 1.36 3.46
C ASP A 175 -5.61 0.00 3.30
N GLY A 176 -5.42 -0.71 4.41
CA GLY A 176 -4.55 -1.88 4.45
C GLY A 176 -4.48 -2.56 5.81
N GLU A 177 -3.41 -3.31 6.03
CA GLU A 177 -3.23 -4.16 7.19
C GLU A 177 -1.80 -4.09 7.76
N PHE A 178 -1.67 -4.43 9.04
CA PHE A 178 -0.36 -4.56 9.67
C PHE A 178 0.33 -5.85 9.19
N ILE A 179 1.61 -5.75 8.84
CA ILE A 179 2.43 -6.89 8.43
C ILE A 179 3.02 -7.57 9.67
N ASP A 180 2.88 -8.89 9.76
CA ASP A 180 3.45 -9.71 10.82
C ASP A 180 4.98 -9.61 10.88
N SER A 181 5.52 -9.48 12.09
CA SER A 181 6.96 -9.34 12.32
C SER A 181 7.41 -10.15 13.52
N LYS A 182 8.13 -11.25 13.25
CA LYS A 182 8.71 -12.12 14.29
C LYS A 182 9.64 -11.39 15.26
N ILE A 183 10.31 -10.33 14.79
CA ILE A 183 11.19 -9.49 15.62
C ILE A 183 10.38 -8.64 16.59
N LEU A 184 9.22 -8.13 16.17
CA LEU A 184 8.31 -7.41 17.07
C LEU A 184 7.56 -8.37 18.00
N ASP A 185 7.20 -9.54 17.52
CA ASP A 185 6.49 -10.54 18.32
C ASP A 185 7.31 -11.02 19.53
N SER A 186 8.64 -11.00 19.43
CA SER A 186 9.53 -11.29 20.55
C SER A 186 9.72 -10.13 21.53
N GLU A 187 9.20 -8.93 21.23
CA GLU A 187 9.37 -7.69 22.00
C GLU A 187 8.01 -7.04 22.31
N PRO A 188 7.17 -7.65 23.17
CA PRO A 188 5.76 -7.28 23.33
C PRO A 188 5.55 -5.84 23.85
N GLU A 189 6.44 -5.32 24.69
CA GLU A 189 6.36 -3.94 25.16
C GLU A 189 6.64 -2.91 24.05
N ILE A 190 7.62 -3.20 23.19
CA ILE A 190 7.94 -2.39 22.01
C ILE A 190 6.79 -2.46 21.02
N LYS A 191 6.28 -3.67 20.73
CA LYS A 191 5.13 -3.90 19.86
C LYS A 191 3.94 -3.05 20.34
N LYS A 192 3.59 -3.10 21.63
CA LYS A 192 2.49 -2.31 22.20
C LYS A 192 2.63 -0.81 21.93
N VAL A 193 3.80 -0.23 22.22
CA VAL A 193 4.03 1.21 22.01
C VAL A 193 3.96 1.59 20.53
N LEU A 194 4.47 0.74 19.64
CA LEU A 194 4.37 0.96 18.20
C LEU A 194 2.92 0.93 17.70
N TYR A 195 2.08 0.01 18.18
CA TYR A 195 0.64 0.01 17.85
C TYR A 195 -0.08 1.25 18.40
N GLU A 196 0.23 1.68 19.63
CA GLU A 196 -0.35 2.90 20.20
C GLU A 196 0.05 4.17 19.43
N PHE A 197 1.28 4.19 18.91
CA PHE A 197 1.78 5.25 18.04
C PHE A 197 1.11 5.22 16.67
N ALA A 198 1.04 4.04 16.04
CA ALA A 198 0.41 3.82 14.75
C ALA A 198 -1.09 4.18 14.77
N ASN A 199 -1.83 3.79 15.82
CA ASN A 199 -3.26 4.06 15.96
C ASN A 199 -3.62 5.56 16.11
N LYS A 200 -2.64 6.44 16.32
CA LYS A 200 -2.83 7.89 16.33
C LYS A 200 -2.46 8.54 14.99
N SER A 201 -1.91 7.77 14.07
CA SER A 201 -1.42 8.25 12.78
C SER A 201 -2.56 8.52 11.83
N LYS A 202 -2.55 9.69 11.19
CA LYS A 202 -3.45 10.01 10.07
C LYS A 202 -3.12 9.24 8.79
N LEU A 203 -1.99 8.52 8.77
CA LEU A 203 -1.55 7.73 7.63
C LEU A 203 -2.19 6.33 7.57
N ILE A 204 -2.88 5.90 8.64
CA ILE A 204 -3.62 4.63 8.67
C ILE A 204 -5.11 4.91 8.50
N PHE A 205 -5.77 4.16 7.62
CA PHE A 205 -7.22 4.12 7.55
C PHE A 205 -7.75 3.26 8.69
N HIS A 206 -8.67 3.83 9.48
CA HIS A 206 -9.30 3.10 10.58
C HIS A 206 -10.69 2.64 10.17
N ILE A 207 -10.80 1.35 9.85
CA ILE A 207 -12.10 0.69 9.70
C ILE A 207 -12.82 0.58 11.05
N SER A 208 -14.15 0.56 10.99
CA SER A 208 -14.97 0.28 12.16
C SER A 208 -14.86 -1.19 12.54
N LYS A 209 -15.05 -1.49 13.83
CA LYS A 209 -15.21 -2.88 14.30
C LYS A 209 -16.56 -3.49 13.90
N ASP A 210 -17.54 -2.64 13.64
CA ASP A 210 -18.84 -3.04 13.11
C ASP A 210 -18.72 -3.17 11.59
N GLU A 211 -18.83 -4.41 11.08
CA GLU A 211 -18.72 -4.72 9.64
C GLU A 211 -19.76 -3.97 8.80
N ASN A 212 -20.92 -3.65 9.37
CA ASN A 212 -22.02 -2.97 8.70
C ASN A 212 -21.92 -1.43 8.80
N HIS A 213 -20.88 -0.90 9.44
CA HIS A 213 -20.65 0.53 9.51
C HIS A 213 -20.25 1.08 8.13
N TYR A 214 -20.74 2.27 7.77
CA TYR A 214 -20.56 2.85 6.42
C TYR A 214 -19.09 3.00 6.02
N THR A 215 -18.16 3.19 6.97
CA THR A 215 -16.72 3.26 6.67
C THR A 215 -16.17 1.99 6.01
N ASN A 216 -16.83 0.86 6.25
CA ASN A 216 -16.39 -0.47 5.82
C ASN A 216 -17.05 -0.92 4.51
N TYR A 217 -17.81 -0.04 3.82
CA TYR A 217 -18.69 -0.47 2.74
C TYR A 217 -17.96 -1.20 1.59
N VAL A 218 -16.70 -0.86 1.31
CA VAL A 218 -15.90 -1.56 0.28
C VAL A 218 -15.54 -2.96 0.75
N GLN A 219 -14.90 -3.09 1.91
CA GLN A 219 -14.51 -4.39 2.47
C GLN A 219 -15.71 -5.31 2.64
N LYS A 220 -16.86 -4.75 3.07
CA LYS A 220 -18.10 -5.50 3.18
C LYS A 220 -18.60 -5.97 1.81
N TRP A 221 -18.64 -5.08 0.81
CA TRP A 221 -19.05 -5.45 -0.54
C TRP A 221 -18.13 -6.52 -1.13
N GLU A 222 -16.82 -6.37 -0.99
CA GLU A 222 -15.81 -7.33 -1.49
C GLU A 222 -15.95 -8.70 -0.83
N THR A 223 -16.16 -8.72 0.48
CA THR A 223 -16.42 -9.96 1.24
C THR A 223 -17.73 -10.61 0.79
N ASP A 224 -18.79 -9.82 0.66
CA ASP A 224 -20.13 -10.32 0.32
C ASP A 224 -20.24 -10.85 -1.11
N ASN A 225 -19.40 -10.33 -2.02
CA ASN A 225 -19.34 -10.71 -3.44
C ASN A 225 -18.15 -11.63 -3.77
N ASN A 226 -17.28 -11.93 -2.79
CA ASN A 226 -16.04 -12.69 -3.00
C ASN A 226 -15.19 -12.13 -4.17
N SER A 227 -15.01 -10.82 -4.17
CA SER A 227 -14.33 -10.07 -5.24
C SER A 227 -13.31 -9.11 -4.63
N ILE A 228 -12.09 -9.09 -5.15
CA ILE A 228 -11.05 -8.14 -4.76
C ILE A 228 -10.65 -7.38 -6.03
N ASN A 229 -11.03 -6.11 -6.10
CA ASN A 229 -11.00 -5.33 -7.33
C ASN A 229 -9.99 -4.16 -7.25
N HIS A 230 -8.79 -4.49 -6.78
CA HIS A 230 -7.66 -3.57 -6.65
C HIS A 230 -6.63 -3.89 -7.73
N LEU A 231 -6.66 -3.14 -8.85
CA LEU A 231 -5.85 -3.45 -10.03
C LEU A 231 -4.93 -2.29 -10.37
N ALA A 232 -3.64 -2.55 -10.63
CA ALA A 232 -2.76 -1.51 -11.15
C ALA A 232 -3.23 -1.01 -12.53
N ASN A 233 -3.52 -1.94 -13.44
CA ASN A 233 -3.99 -1.64 -14.79
C ASN A 233 -5.13 -2.58 -15.20
N GLY A 234 -6.16 -2.01 -15.83
CA GLY A 234 -7.33 -2.72 -16.30
C GLY A 234 -8.49 -2.64 -15.32
N TYR A 235 -9.49 -3.47 -15.55
CA TYR A 235 -10.71 -3.54 -14.74
C TYR A 235 -11.05 -4.99 -14.44
N SER A 236 -11.89 -5.15 -13.42
CA SER A 236 -12.51 -6.41 -13.06
C SER A 236 -13.90 -6.52 -13.69
N GLY A 237 -14.29 -7.73 -14.06
CA GLY A 237 -15.64 -8.00 -14.55
C GLY A 237 -16.67 -7.78 -13.44
N ILE A 238 -17.81 -7.21 -13.79
CA ILE A 238 -18.91 -7.03 -12.83
C ILE A 238 -19.53 -8.40 -12.55
N PRO A 239 -19.69 -8.82 -11.28
CA PRO A 239 -20.31 -10.10 -10.94
C PRO A 239 -21.76 -10.20 -11.46
N ASP A 240 -22.15 -11.38 -11.93
CA ASP A 240 -23.52 -11.66 -12.38
C ASP A 240 -24.56 -11.46 -11.26
N THR A 241 -24.18 -11.72 -10.01
CA THR A 241 -25.00 -11.51 -8.83
C THR A 241 -24.31 -10.51 -7.91
N ILE A 242 -24.99 -9.40 -7.62
CA ILE A 242 -24.47 -8.34 -6.77
C ILE A 242 -25.14 -8.42 -5.41
N TYR A 243 -24.32 -8.55 -4.38
CA TYR A 243 -24.71 -8.37 -2.99
C TYR A 243 -24.35 -6.96 -2.52
N SER A 244 -25.23 -6.33 -1.75
CA SER A 244 -25.00 -4.98 -1.24
C SER A 244 -25.63 -4.78 0.13
N THR A 245 -25.38 -3.61 0.72
CA THR A 245 -25.92 -3.21 2.03
C THR A 245 -26.35 -1.76 1.96
N TYR A 246 -27.46 -1.45 2.63
CA TYR A 246 -27.93 -0.07 2.72
C TYR A 246 -27.27 0.67 3.89
N TYR A 247 -26.89 1.90 3.62
CA TYR A 247 -26.27 2.82 4.57
C TYR A 247 -27.09 4.11 4.67
N LYS A 248 -27.19 4.64 5.89
CA LYS A 248 -27.87 5.92 6.15
C LYS A 248 -26.96 7.11 5.87
N ASP A 249 -25.67 6.94 6.13
CA ASP A 249 -24.65 7.95 5.95
C ASP A 249 -24.39 8.21 4.47
N ASP A 250 -24.05 9.47 4.14
CA ASP A 250 -23.82 9.91 2.77
C ASP A 250 -22.53 9.29 2.21
N LEU A 251 -22.70 8.16 1.52
CA LEU A 251 -21.59 7.48 0.87
C LEU A 251 -20.97 8.30 -0.26
N PHE A 252 -21.70 9.21 -0.91
CA PHE A 252 -21.10 10.04 -1.95
C PHE A 252 -20.05 10.97 -1.34
N ASN A 253 -20.43 11.70 -0.29
CA ASN A 253 -19.53 12.61 0.40
C ASN A 253 -18.37 11.87 1.09
N PHE A 254 -18.62 10.68 1.63
CA PHE A 254 -17.58 9.87 2.26
C PHE A 254 -16.58 9.30 1.25
N THR A 255 -17.04 8.89 0.06
CA THR A 255 -16.19 8.21 -0.93
C THR A 255 -15.22 9.16 -1.60
N GLY A 256 -15.62 10.40 -1.87
CA GLY A 256 -14.73 11.40 -2.43
C GLY A 256 -15.43 12.44 -3.30
N ASP A 257 -14.63 13.24 -3.99
CA ASP A 257 -15.14 14.23 -4.92
C ASP A 257 -15.51 13.56 -6.25
N TYR A 258 -16.59 14.01 -6.88
CA TYR A 258 -17.01 13.59 -8.21
C TYR A 258 -17.57 14.78 -8.99
N ASN A 259 -17.40 14.75 -10.32
CA ASN A 259 -17.96 15.74 -11.23
C ASN A 259 -19.41 15.41 -11.56
N LYS A 260 -20.19 16.42 -11.96
CA LYS A 260 -21.59 16.20 -12.39
C LYS A 260 -21.71 15.19 -13.53
N SER A 261 -20.72 15.13 -14.43
CA SER A 261 -20.67 14.16 -15.54
C SER A 261 -20.50 12.71 -15.10
N GLU A 262 -20.03 12.48 -13.88
CA GLU A 262 -19.88 11.16 -13.25
C GLU A 262 -21.17 10.69 -12.56
N SER A 263 -22.23 11.51 -12.62
CA SER A 263 -23.51 11.22 -11.98
C SER A 263 -24.66 11.12 -12.99
N ILE A 264 -25.54 10.14 -12.78
CA ILE A 264 -26.82 10.00 -13.47
C ILE A 264 -27.95 9.97 -12.45
N GLU A 265 -29.13 10.43 -12.84
CA GLU A 265 -30.27 10.54 -11.94
C GLU A 265 -31.58 10.34 -12.69
N ASN A 266 -32.47 9.52 -12.13
CA ASN A 266 -33.85 9.34 -12.58
C ASN A 266 -34.81 9.56 -11.39
N ASN A 267 -36.08 9.16 -11.51
CA ASN A 267 -37.06 9.37 -10.43
C ASN A 267 -36.77 8.56 -9.15
N ASN A 268 -36.13 7.39 -9.27
CA ASN A 268 -35.93 6.44 -8.18
C ASN A 268 -34.51 6.48 -7.61
N PHE A 269 -33.52 6.75 -8.45
CA PHE A 269 -32.10 6.64 -8.09
C PHE A 269 -31.30 7.85 -8.52
N LYS A 270 -30.30 8.17 -7.70
CA LYS A 270 -29.11 8.94 -8.11
C LYS A 270 -27.92 8.00 -8.01
N ILE A 271 -27.08 7.94 -9.05
CA ILE A 271 -25.95 7.02 -9.12
C ILE A 271 -24.70 7.80 -9.52
N VAL A 272 -23.59 7.53 -8.85
CA VAL A 272 -22.28 8.14 -9.09
C VAL A 272 -21.28 7.04 -9.44
N SER A 273 -20.55 7.23 -10.53
CA SER A 273 -19.42 6.41 -10.94
C SER A 273 -18.13 7.20 -10.73
N PHE A 274 -17.44 6.95 -9.63
CA PHE A 274 -16.22 7.67 -9.29
C PHE A 274 -15.11 7.33 -10.28
N PHE A 275 -14.37 8.34 -10.74
CA PHE A 275 -13.20 8.16 -11.61
C PHE A 275 -12.26 7.10 -11.07
N ARG A 276 -12.04 6.04 -11.86
CA ARG A 276 -11.22 4.86 -11.51
C ARG A 276 -11.58 4.25 -10.15
N GLY A 277 -12.88 4.27 -9.83
CA GLY A 277 -13.38 3.99 -8.48
C GLY A 277 -14.71 3.24 -8.45
N ASN A 278 -15.39 3.38 -7.32
CA ASN A 278 -16.64 2.69 -7.03
C ASN A 278 -17.83 3.23 -7.85
N ILE A 279 -18.88 2.41 -7.99
CA ILE A 279 -20.22 2.84 -8.40
C ILE A 279 -21.13 2.78 -7.17
N ILE A 280 -21.69 3.92 -6.79
CA ILE A 280 -22.54 4.05 -5.60
C ILE A 280 -23.88 4.62 -6.02
N ALA A 281 -24.96 4.14 -5.41
CA ALA A 281 -26.31 4.62 -5.62
C ALA A 281 -26.93 5.18 -4.34
N PHE A 282 -27.85 6.11 -4.53
CA PHE A 282 -28.79 6.60 -3.55
C PHE A 282 -30.21 6.25 -4.00
N ASP A 283 -30.88 5.40 -3.23
CA ASP A 283 -32.29 5.07 -3.39
C ASP A 283 -33.14 6.19 -2.79
N LYS A 284 -33.85 6.93 -3.65
CA LYS A 284 -34.66 8.08 -3.25
C LYS A 284 -35.91 7.69 -2.47
N ASN A 285 -36.44 6.49 -2.72
CA ASN A 285 -37.63 5.99 -2.05
C ASN A 285 -37.29 5.57 -0.62
N LYS A 286 -36.17 4.87 -0.43
CA LYS A 286 -35.69 4.44 0.90
C LYS A 286 -34.90 5.51 1.63
N LYS A 287 -34.36 6.49 0.91
CA LYS A 287 -33.42 7.50 1.41
C LYS A 287 -32.15 6.88 2.00
N LEU A 288 -31.61 5.87 1.31
CA LEU A 288 -30.43 5.12 1.74
C LEU A 288 -29.44 4.98 0.58
N TYR A 289 -28.17 4.91 0.91
CA TYR A 289 -27.07 4.72 -0.01
C TYR A 289 -26.68 3.25 -0.08
N PHE A 290 -26.14 2.79 -1.20
CA PHE A 290 -25.59 1.45 -1.33
C PHE A 290 -24.53 1.37 -2.44
N PRO A 291 -23.45 0.59 -2.24
CA PRO A 291 -22.49 0.31 -3.31
C PRO A 291 -23.11 -0.64 -4.34
N ILE A 292 -23.06 -0.29 -5.61
CA ILE A 292 -23.38 -1.21 -6.71
C ILE A 292 -22.15 -2.07 -7.02
N TYR A 293 -20.98 -1.44 -7.10
CA TYR A 293 -19.73 -2.07 -7.47
C TYR A 293 -18.56 -1.36 -6.83
N THR A 294 -17.57 -2.10 -6.34
CA THR A 294 -16.34 -1.51 -5.80
C THR A 294 -15.13 -1.91 -6.62
N GLU A 295 -14.26 -0.93 -6.87
CA GLU A 295 -13.06 -1.08 -7.69
C GLU A 295 -12.13 0.11 -7.43
N THR A 296 -10.83 -0.13 -7.59
CA THR A 296 -9.81 0.93 -7.66
C THR A 296 -8.75 0.54 -8.69
N CYS A 297 -8.26 1.52 -9.45
CA CYS A 297 -7.11 1.29 -10.31
C CYS A 297 -6.26 2.54 -10.59
N VAL A 298 -5.03 2.32 -11.09
CA VAL A 298 -4.19 3.42 -11.61
C VAL A 298 -4.53 3.75 -13.05
N THR A 299 -4.79 2.78 -13.92
CA THR A 299 -5.22 3.01 -15.32
C THR A 299 -6.21 1.93 -15.78
N GLY A 300 -6.99 2.18 -16.83
CA GLY A 300 -7.82 1.14 -17.46
C GLY A 300 -9.24 0.92 -16.92
N CYS A 301 -9.57 1.34 -15.68
CA CYS A 301 -10.89 1.11 -15.08
C CYS A 301 -11.83 2.32 -15.06
N ASP A 302 -11.50 3.38 -15.81
CA ASP A 302 -12.44 4.49 -15.97
C ASP A 302 -13.69 4.02 -16.73
N LYS A 303 -14.86 4.44 -16.26
CA LYS A 303 -16.14 3.90 -16.72
C LYS A 303 -17.24 4.93 -16.71
N LYS A 304 -18.12 4.82 -17.71
CA LYS A 304 -19.34 5.59 -17.86
C LYS A 304 -20.54 4.77 -17.47
N ILE A 305 -21.53 5.45 -16.90
CA ILE A 305 -22.82 4.87 -16.56
C ILE A 305 -23.95 5.62 -17.27
N LYS A 306 -24.99 4.88 -17.70
CA LYS A 306 -26.24 5.46 -18.19
C LYS A 306 -27.42 4.59 -17.82
N PHE A 307 -28.60 5.20 -17.62
CA PHE A 307 -29.83 4.41 -17.51
C PHE A 307 -30.20 3.83 -18.86
N VAL A 308 -30.52 2.53 -18.88
CA VAL A 308 -31.13 1.84 -20.03
C VAL A 308 -32.60 1.48 -19.77
N SER A 309 -33.01 1.52 -18.51
CA SER A 309 -34.39 1.43 -18.05
C SER A 309 -34.57 2.21 -16.74
N GLU A 310 -35.76 2.16 -16.14
CA GLU A 310 -36.02 2.77 -14.84
C GLU A 310 -35.17 2.15 -13.71
N ASN A 311 -34.90 0.84 -13.79
CA ASN A 311 -34.20 0.07 -12.75
C ASN A 311 -32.95 -0.62 -13.30
N SER A 312 -32.40 -0.17 -14.43
CA SER A 312 -31.19 -0.77 -14.99
C SER A 312 -30.22 0.26 -15.53
N ILE A 313 -28.95 0.02 -15.27
CA ILE A 313 -27.84 0.84 -15.77
C ILE A 313 -26.95 0.01 -16.69
N GLU A 314 -26.42 0.67 -17.72
CA GLU A 314 -25.28 0.17 -18.48
C GLU A 314 -24.00 0.78 -17.90
N VAL A 315 -22.98 -0.05 -17.71
CA VAL A 315 -21.61 0.32 -17.37
C VAL A 315 -20.72 0.03 -18.56
N LEU A 316 -19.98 1.03 -19.04
CA LEU A 316 -19.06 0.94 -20.17
C LEU A 316 -17.66 1.41 -19.75
N TYR A 317 -16.67 0.54 -19.87
CA TYR A 317 -15.27 0.89 -19.62
C TYR A 317 -14.67 1.67 -20.80
N HIS A 318 -13.85 2.67 -20.49
CA HIS A 318 -13.32 3.61 -21.48
C HIS A 318 -12.17 3.05 -22.33
N GLU A 319 -11.38 2.13 -21.79
CA GLU A 319 -10.13 1.65 -22.39
C GLU A 319 -10.24 0.25 -23.03
N SER A 320 -11.40 -0.40 -22.99
CA SER A 320 -11.59 -1.71 -23.61
C SER A 320 -11.75 -1.56 -25.13
N SER A 321 -10.84 -2.15 -25.90
CA SER A 321 -10.86 -2.15 -27.38
C SER A 321 -12.09 -2.86 -27.96
N GLU A 322 -12.75 -3.66 -27.14
CA GLU A 322 -14.06 -4.24 -27.37
C GLU A 322 -14.99 -3.53 -26.38
N ASN A 323 -16.10 -2.94 -26.83
CA ASN A 323 -17.05 -2.21 -25.96
C ASN A 323 -17.70 -3.17 -24.94
N GLU A 324 -16.97 -3.65 -23.94
CA GLU A 324 -17.50 -4.49 -22.88
C GLU A 324 -18.48 -3.65 -22.06
N THR A 325 -19.75 -3.91 -22.30
CA THR A 325 -20.86 -3.31 -21.57
C THR A 325 -21.43 -4.34 -20.61
N SER A 326 -21.59 -3.92 -19.36
CA SER A 326 -22.34 -4.67 -18.36
C SER A 326 -23.67 -3.98 -18.12
N ILE A 327 -24.77 -4.73 -18.15
CA ILE A 327 -26.09 -4.23 -17.77
C ILE A 327 -26.40 -4.75 -16.37
N ILE A 328 -26.62 -3.83 -15.43
CA ILE A 328 -26.95 -4.15 -14.04
C ILE A 328 -28.42 -3.82 -13.82
N ASN A 329 -29.21 -4.82 -13.42
CA ASN A 329 -30.56 -4.61 -12.92
C ASN A 329 -30.51 -4.31 -11.41
N LEU A 330 -30.91 -3.10 -11.04
CA LEU A 330 -30.89 -2.60 -9.66
C LEU A 330 -31.89 -3.34 -8.77
N ASP A 331 -32.97 -3.89 -9.33
CA ASP A 331 -33.96 -4.68 -8.59
C ASP A 331 -33.46 -6.09 -8.25
N GLU A 332 -32.42 -6.57 -8.94
CA GLU A 332 -31.82 -7.89 -8.72
C GLU A 332 -30.69 -7.85 -7.69
N ILE A 333 -30.32 -6.67 -7.17
CA ILE A 333 -29.31 -6.54 -6.12
C ILE A 333 -29.84 -7.15 -4.81
N ILE A 334 -29.08 -8.09 -4.25
CA ILE A 334 -29.44 -8.79 -3.02
C ILE A 334 -28.88 -8.03 -1.82
N PHE A 335 -29.77 -7.44 -1.02
CA PHE A 335 -29.36 -6.68 0.16
C PHE A 335 -29.16 -7.57 1.39
N LYS A 336 -27.93 -7.60 1.94
CA LYS A 336 -27.59 -8.25 3.20
C LYS A 336 -27.50 -7.18 4.29
N ASN A 337 -28.47 -7.19 5.22
CA ASN A 337 -28.47 -6.30 6.39
C ASN A 337 -27.90 -7.03 7.61
#